data_AF-A0A501W156-F1
#
_entry.id   AF-A0A501W156-F1
#
_cell.length_a   1.000
_cell.length_b   1.000
_cell.length_c   1.000
_cell.angle_alpha   90.00
_cell.angle_beta   90.00
_cell.angle_gamma   90.00
#
_symmetry.space_group_name_H-M   'P 1'
#
loop_
_entity.id
_entity.type
_entity.pdbx_description
1 polymer ?
#
loop_
_entity_poly.entity_id
_entity_poly.type
_entity_poly.pdbx_seq_one_letter_code
_entity_poly.pdbx_strand_id
1 'polypeptide(L)'
;MKAKQSIPISIGIVLLNNLIGHYYGPSGITFTPAVIIAVTIITGHFTFGLKPYMKTILIIWLIALNDIGIKLYSDGMHDNVGQSLVLLYLLIGAIPAFGLLVWSIVKDKNEVMLNKMISIVLFPVLLMLHIYLFQELGLGRYY
;
A
#
# COMPACT_ATOMS: atom_id res chain seq x y z
N MET A 1 13.90 2.72 -13.12
CA MET A 1 14.06 4.11 -12.65
C MET A 1 14.97 4.13 -11.43
N LYS A 2 15.69 5.22 -11.19
CA LYS A 2 16.44 5.35 -9.92
C LYS A 2 15.42 5.53 -8.79
N ALA A 3 15.75 5.08 -7.58
CA ALA A 3 14.89 5.25 -6.39
C ALA A 3 14.44 6.71 -6.18
N LYS A 4 15.33 7.67 -6.49
CA LYS A 4 15.05 9.10 -6.44
C LYS A 4 13.87 9.55 -7.31
N GLN A 5 13.46 8.76 -8.31
CA GLN A 5 12.36 9.09 -9.22
C GLN A 5 11.10 8.26 -8.93
N SER A 6 11.25 6.95 -8.66
CA SER A 6 10.11 6.06 -8.45
C SER A 6 9.38 6.31 -7.13
N ILE A 7 10.12 6.68 -6.06
CA ILE A 7 9.54 6.95 -4.74
C ILE A 7 8.62 8.18 -4.78
N PRO A 8 9.05 9.36 -5.28
CA PRO A 8 8.16 10.51 -5.38
C PRO A 8 6.92 10.26 -6.23
N ILE A 9 7.04 9.50 -7.32
CA ILE A 9 5.90 9.15 -8.17
C ILE A 9 4.90 8.29 -7.40
N SER A 10 5.38 7.30 -6.66
CA SER A 10 4.52 6.41 -5.87
C SER A 10 3.80 7.16 -4.75
N ILE A 11 4.50 8.09 -4.09
CA ILE A 11 3.89 9.02 -3.11
C ILE A 11 2.84 9.90 -3.80
N GLY A 12 3.16 10.46 -4.97
CA GLY A 12 2.22 11.28 -5.75
C GLY A 12 0.94 10.53 -6.10
N ILE A 13 1.02 9.25 -6.49
CA ILE A 13 -0.15 8.41 -6.76
C ILE A 13 -1.03 8.26 -5.52
N VAL A 14 -0.43 7.97 -4.35
CA VAL A 14 -1.17 7.85 -3.08
C VAL A 14 -1.86 9.17 -2.72
N LEU A 15 -1.14 10.29 -2.81
CA LEU A 15 -1.70 11.61 -2.50
C LEU A 15 -2.82 12.00 -3.47
N LEU A 16 -2.67 11.71 -4.77
CA LEU A 16 -3.71 11.94 -5.76
C LEU A 16 -4.96 11.13 -5.47
N ASN A 17 -4.83 9.85 -5.08
CA ASN A 17 -5.99 9.04 -4.71
C ASN A 17 -6.75 9.62 -3.51
N ASN A 18 -6.02 10.02 -2.48
CA ASN A 18 -6.61 10.65 -1.29
C ASN A 18 -7.28 12.00 -1.63
N LEU A 19 -6.69 12.79 -2.53
CA LEU A 19 -7.26 14.05 -2.98
C LEU A 19 -8.53 13.83 -3.81
N ILE A 20 -8.51 12.87 -4.73
CA ILE A 20 -9.67 12.51 -5.54
C ILE A 20 -10.80 12.03 -4.62
N GLY A 21 -10.51 11.11 -3.71
CA GLY A 21 -11.53 10.59 -2.81
C GLY A 21 -12.03 11.63 -1.80
N HIS A 22 -11.28 12.68 -1.47
CA HIS A 22 -11.75 13.78 -0.63
C HIS A 22 -12.86 14.58 -1.32
N TYR A 23 -12.71 14.86 -2.62
CA TYR A 23 -13.72 15.60 -3.39
C TYR A 23 -14.81 14.72 -4.00
N TYR A 24 -14.52 13.45 -4.23
CA TYR A 24 -15.39 12.51 -4.95
C TYR A 24 -15.54 11.19 -4.19
N GLY A 25 -15.97 11.24 -2.94
CA GLY A 25 -16.35 10.03 -2.20
C GLY A 25 -17.40 9.19 -2.94
N PRO A 26 -17.30 7.84 -3.04
CA PRO A 26 -16.33 6.91 -2.43
C PRO A 26 -15.18 6.46 -3.36
N SER A 27 -14.81 7.28 -4.34
CA SER A 27 -13.82 6.88 -5.36
C SER A 27 -12.43 6.55 -4.78
N GLY A 28 -11.99 7.22 -3.72
CA GLY A 28 -10.69 6.92 -3.08
C GLY A 28 -10.61 5.50 -2.54
N ILE A 29 -11.73 4.98 -2.02
CA ILE A 29 -11.83 3.61 -1.49
C ILE A 29 -11.84 2.62 -2.65
N THR A 30 -12.70 2.84 -3.66
CA THR A 30 -12.84 1.92 -4.78
C THR A 30 -11.58 1.84 -5.66
N PHE A 31 -10.78 2.91 -5.73
CA PHE A 31 -9.49 2.91 -6.43
C PHE A 31 -8.32 2.36 -5.63
N THR A 32 -8.48 2.08 -4.33
CA THR A 32 -7.42 1.52 -3.48
C THR A 32 -6.71 0.30 -4.09
N PRO A 33 -7.41 -0.70 -4.66
CA PRO A 33 -6.72 -1.83 -5.29
C PRO A 33 -5.79 -1.42 -6.43
N ALA A 34 -6.25 -0.52 -7.30
CA ALA A 34 -5.46 -0.04 -8.43
C ALA A 34 -4.23 0.75 -7.96
N VAL A 35 -4.40 1.59 -6.93
CA VAL A 35 -3.31 2.34 -6.30
C VAL A 35 -2.27 1.41 -5.71
N ILE A 36 -2.68 0.44 -4.90
CA ILE A 36 -1.79 -0.53 -4.25
C ILE A 36 -1.00 -1.33 -5.30
N ILE A 37 -1.67 -1.79 -6.37
CA ILE A 37 -1.01 -2.49 -7.48
C ILE A 37 -0.02 -1.56 -8.19
N ALA A 38 -0.42 -0.33 -8.52
CA ALA A 38 0.44 0.62 -9.23
C ALA A 38 1.70 0.97 -8.43
N VAL A 39 1.57 1.31 -7.15
CA VAL A 39 2.74 1.63 -6.31
C VAL A 39 3.63 0.41 -6.10
N THR A 40 3.06 -0.79 -6.06
CA THR A 40 3.83 -2.04 -5.97
C THR A 40 4.60 -2.32 -7.25
N ILE A 41 4.02 -2.07 -8.42
CA ILE A 41 4.72 -2.20 -9.70
C ILE A 41 5.89 -1.20 -9.78
N ILE A 42 5.62 0.08 -9.49
CA ILE A 42 6.63 1.16 -9.54
C ILE A 42 7.74 0.91 -8.52
N THR A 43 7.39 0.57 -7.29
CA THR A 43 8.36 0.40 -6.21
C THR A 43 9.08 -0.94 -6.31
N GLY A 44 8.36 -2.02 -6.59
CA GLY A 44 8.92 -3.36 -6.70
C GLY A 44 9.83 -3.53 -7.92
N HIS A 45 9.31 -3.22 -9.11
CA HIS A 45 9.99 -3.53 -10.38
C HIS A 45 10.83 -2.39 -10.94
N PHE A 46 10.40 -1.15 -10.74
CA PHE A 46 11.08 0.01 -11.34
C PHE A 46 12.05 0.72 -10.42
N THR A 47 12.19 0.30 -9.15
CA THR A 47 13.17 0.89 -8.23
C THR A 47 14.46 0.06 -8.16
N PHE A 48 15.52 0.59 -8.77
CA PHE A 48 16.86 -0.03 -8.74
C PHE A 48 17.69 0.45 -7.55
N GLY A 49 18.56 -0.44 -7.05
CA GLY A 49 19.54 -0.13 -5.99
C GLY A 49 19.02 -0.28 -4.56
N LEU A 50 17.75 -0.64 -4.36
CA LEU A 50 17.21 -1.00 -3.06
C LEU A 50 17.23 -2.52 -2.87
N LYS A 51 17.63 -2.95 -1.68
CA LYS A 51 17.52 -4.36 -1.27
C LYS A 51 16.05 -4.78 -1.21
N PRO A 52 15.72 -6.07 -1.44
CA PRO A 52 14.36 -6.59 -1.40
C PRO A 52 13.53 -6.15 -0.18
N TYR A 53 14.10 -6.20 1.02
CA TYR A 53 13.35 -5.89 2.24
C TYR A 53 13.03 -4.40 2.35
N MET A 54 13.88 -3.52 1.80
CA MET A 54 13.62 -2.08 1.74
C MET A 54 12.44 -1.79 0.80
N LYS A 55 12.33 -2.53 -0.32
CA LYS A 55 11.17 -2.43 -1.20
C LYS A 55 9.90 -2.88 -0.49
N THR A 56 9.94 -4.00 0.24
CA THR A 56 8.81 -4.46 1.04
C THR A 56 8.35 -3.41 2.04
N ILE A 57 9.27 -2.88 2.85
CA ILE A 57 8.97 -1.84 3.86
C ILE A 57 8.35 -0.61 3.20
N LEU A 58 8.92 -0.16 2.08
CA LEU A 58 8.43 1.02 1.37
C LEU A 58 7.03 0.80 0.78
N ILE A 59 6.75 -0.37 0.19
CA ILE A 59 5.42 -0.69 -0.34
C ILE A 59 4.40 -0.72 0.80
N ILE A 60 4.71 -1.37 1.93
CA ILE A 60 3.81 -1.38 3.09
C ILE A 60 3.59 0.04 3.61
N TRP A 61 4.62 0.85 3.69
CA TRP A 61 4.48 2.25 4.11
C TRP A 61 3.57 3.05 3.16
N LEU A 62 3.66 2.83 1.85
CA LEU A 62 2.77 3.47 0.86
C LEU A 62 1.32 2.97 0.98
N ILE A 63 1.12 1.68 1.23
CA ILE A 63 -0.22 1.09 1.49
C ILE A 63 -0.80 1.72 2.77
N ALA A 64 -0.02 1.78 3.84
CA ALA A 64 -0.42 2.38 5.10
C ALA A 64 -0.77 3.86 4.95
N LEU A 65 0.04 4.62 4.21
CA LEU A 65 -0.24 6.03 3.92
C LEU A 65 -1.54 6.22 3.13
N ASN A 66 -1.84 5.34 2.17
CA ASN A 66 -3.09 5.35 1.44
C ASN A 66 -4.28 5.03 2.36
N ASP A 67 -4.20 3.96 3.16
CA ASP A 67 -5.25 3.56 4.10
C ASP A 67 -5.55 4.65 5.14
N ILE A 68 -4.50 5.21 5.77
CA ILE A 68 -4.61 6.30 6.74
C ILE A 68 -5.19 7.55 6.08
N GLY A 69 -4.73 7.90 4.88
CA GLY A 69 -5.26 9.04 4.13
C GLY A 69 -6.73 8.87 3.77
N ILE A 70 -7.14 7.66 3.39
CA ILE A 70 -8.54 7.34 3.14
C ILE A 70 -9.37 7.55 4.41
N LYS A 71 -8.95 6.95 5.53
CA LYS A 71 -9.68 6.97 6.79
C LYS A 71 -9.74 8.33 7.47
N LEU A 72 -8.73 9.18 7.29
CA LEU A 72 -8.63 10.45 8.02
C LEU A 72 -8.92 11.70 7.19
N TYR A 73 -8.75 11.64 5.87
CA TYR A 73 -8.80 12.85 5.02
C TYR A 73 -9.78 12.73 3.86
N SER A 74 -9.84 11.57 3.22
CA SER A 74 -10.70 11.35 2.07
C SER A 74 -12.14 11.11 2.55
N ASP A 75 -12.73 10.00 2.12
CA ASP A 75 -14.11 9.62 2.40
C ASP A 75 -14.19 8.83 3.70
N GLY A 76 -13.42 9.27 4.70
CA GLY A 76 -13.09 8.53 5.92
C GLY A 76 -14.34 8.10 6.65
N MET A 77 -14.79 6.88 6.39
CA MET A 77 -16.12 6.47 6.79
C MET A 77 -16.22 6.34 8.30
N HIS A 78 -17.27 6.95 8.84
CA HIS A 78 -17.49 7.14 10.27
C HIS A 78 -18.19 5.96 10.95
N ASP A 79 -18.59 4.96 10.16
CA ASP A 79 -19.31 3.79 10.60
C ASP A 79 -18.57 2.47 10.30
N ASN A 80 -19.09 1.38 10.88
CA ASN A 80 -18.50 0.05 10.74
C ASN A 80 -18.60 -0.52 9.32
N VAL A 81 -19.65 -0.14 8.58
CA VAL A 81 -19.85 -0.60 7.19
C VAL A 81 -18.71 -0.06 6.33
N GLY A 82 -18.40 1.21 6.53
CA GLY A 82 -17.38 1.87 5.76
C GLY A 82 -15.97 1.41 6.08
N GLN A 83 -15.64 1.21 7.35
CA GLN A 83 -14.37 0.58 7.73
C GLN A 83 -14.21 -0.81 7.11
N SER A 84 -15.29 -1.58 7.06
CA SER A 84 -15.29 -2.91 6.43
C SER A 84 -15.02 -2.83 4.93
N LEU A 85 -15.57 -1.82 4.25
CA LEU A 85 -15.29 -1.57 2.83
C LEU A 85 -13.84 -1.14 2.59
N VAL A 86 -13.29 -0.23 3.41
CA VAL A 86 -11.89 0.17 3.32
C VAL A 86 -10.97 -1.05 3.46
N LEU A 87 -11.22 -1.90 4.48
CA LEU A 87 -10.47 -3.13 4.69
C LEU A 87 -10.61 -4.10 3.51
N LEU A 88 -11.81 -4.29 2.99
CA LEU A 88 -12.08 -5.15 1.84
C LEU A 88 -11.27 -4.73 0.61
N TYR A 89 -11.36 -3.44 0.22
CA TYR A 89 -10.64 -2.91 -0.93
C TYR A 89 -9.12 -2.90 -0.73
N LEU A 90 -8.65 -2.69 0.51
CA LEU A 90 -7.24 -2.86 0.87
C LEU A 90 -6.77 -4.28 0.62
N LEU A 91 -7.52 -5.30 1.05
CA LEU A 91 -7.16 -6.71 0.85
C LEU A 91 -7.22 -7.12 -0.63
N ILE A 92 -8.22 -6.66 -1.37
CA ILE A 92 -8.32 -6.87 -2.83
C ILE A 92 -7.09 -6.33 -3.55
N GLY A 93 -6.53 -5.19 -3.12
CA GLY A 93 -5.27 -4.66 -3.64
C GLY A 93 -4.03 -5.41 -3.15
N ALA A 94 -3.99 -5.73 -1.86
CA ALA A 94 -2.81 -6.29 -1.20
C ALA A 94 -2.47 -7.71 -1.69
N ILE A 95 -3.46 -8.55 -1.96
CA ILE A 95 -3.23 -9.93 -2.46
C ILE A 95 -2.47 -9.95 -3.80
N PRO A 96 -2.94 -9.30 -4.89
CA PRO A 96 -2.19 -9.26 -6.14
C PRO A 96 -0.87 -8.48 -6.01
N ALA A 97 -0.82 -7.43 -5.19
CA ALA A 97 0.43 -6.73 -4.91
C ALA A 97 1.47 -7.64 -4.25
N PHE A 98 1.07 -8.49 -3.31
CA PHE A 98 1.97 -9.48 -2.72
C PHE A 98 2.54 -10.43 -3.78
N GLY A 99 1.70 -10.94 -4.68
CA GLY A 99 2.15 -11.77 -5.81
C GLY A 99 3.16 -11.05 -6.71
N LEU A 100 2.90 -9.77 -7.04
CA LEU A 100 3.79 -8.94 -7.86
C LEU A 100 5.12 -8.64 -7.15
N LEU A 101 5.10 -8.43 -5.84
CA LEU A 101 6.29 -8.23 -5.02
C LEU A 101 7.14 -9.51 -4.95
N VAL A 102 6.52 -10.66 -4.67
CA VAL A 102 7.19 -11.98 -4.66
C VAL A 102 7.85 -12.22 -6.02
N TRP A 103 7.14 -12.00 -7.12
CA TRP A 103 7.69 -12.13 -8.46
C TRP A 103 8.92 -11.24 -8.68
N SER A 104 8.84 -9.97 -8.23
CA SER A 104 9.96 -9.02 -8.32
C SER A 104 11.21 -9.49 -7.55
N ILE A 105 11.01 -10.00 -6.33
CA ILE A 105 12.08 -10.46 -5.44
C ILE A 105 12.72 -11.74 -5.95
N VAL A 106 11.92 -12.71 -6.39
CA VAL A 106 12.42 -14.02 -6.84
C VAL A 106 13.23 -13.87 -8.13
N LYS A 107 12.80 -12.98 -9.03
CA LYS A 107 13.47 -12.70 -10.31
C LYS A 107 14.91 -12.17 -10.14
N ASP A 108 15.23 -11.53 -9.03
CA ASP A 108 16.57 -10.99 -8.78
C ASP A 108 17.57 -12.10 -8.44
N LYS A 109 18.32 -12.59 -9.44
CA LYS A 109 19.28 -13.70 -9.26
C LYS A 109 20.50 -13.33 -8.41
N ASN A 110 20.79 -12.04 -8.23
CA ASN A 110 22.01 -11.58 -7.55
C ASN A 110 21.82 -11.38 -6.05
N GLU A 111 20.57 -11.42 -5.56
CA GLU A 111 20.27 -11.22 -4.15
C GLU A 111 20.34 -12.51 -3.31
N VAL A 112 20.76 -12.34 -2.06
CA VAL A 112 20.93 -13.43 -1.11
C VAL A 112 19.56 -14.04 -0.75
N MET A 113 19.48 -15.37 -0.73
CA MET A 113 18.22 -16.10 -0.45
C MET A 113 17.58 -15.67 0.88
N LEU A 114 18.38 -15.45 1.92
CA LEU A 114 17.90 -14.95 3.21
C LEU A 114 17.17 -13.60 3.09
N ASN A 115 17.73 -12.65 2.33
CA ASN A 115 17.08 -11.35 2.10
C ASN A 115 15.74 -11.53 1.40
N LYS A 116 15.66 -12.44 0.43
CA LYS A 116 14.39 -12.74 -0.28
C LYS A 116 13.34 -13.29 0.67
N MET A 117 13.70 -14.31 1.46
CA MET A 117 12.79 -14.92 2.42
C MET A 117 12.29 -13.92 3.46
N ILE A 118 13.20 -13.14 4.06
CA ILE A 118 12.84 -12.08 5.00
C ILE A 118 11.84 -11.12 4.35
N SER A 119 12.10 -10.69 3.11
CA SER A 119 11.24 -9.73 2.41
C SER A 119 9.83 -10.26 2.12
N ILE A 120 9.71 -11.56 1.81
CA ILE A 120 8.43 -12.21 1.54
C ILE A 120 7.64 -12.37 2.84
N VAL A 121 8.27 -12.78 3.94
CA VAL A 121 7.62 -12.93 5.25
C VAL A 121 7.26 -11.57 5.86
N LEU A 122 8.10 -10.56 5.65
CA LEU A 122 7.92 -9.23 6.22
C LEU A 122 6.65 -8.54 5.70
N PHE A 123 6.26 -8.79 4.44
CA PHE A 123 5.07 -8.17 3.86
C PHE A 123 3.78 -8.52 4.62
N PRO A 124 3.35 -9.80 4.75
CA PRO A 124 2.13 -10.14 5.46
C PRO A 124 2.20 -9.78 6.95
N VAL A 125 3.39 -9.90 7.58
CA VAL A 125 3.56 -9.54 9.00
C VAL A 125 3.30 -8.05 9.21
N LEU A 126 3.93 -7.17 8.43
CA LEU A 126 3.72 -5.73 8.58
C LEU A 126 2.32 -5.29 8.13
N LEU A 127 1.74 -5.95 7.13
CA LEU A 127 0.37 -5.67 6.70
C LEU A 127 -0.64 -6.03 7.81
N MET A 128 -0.51 -7.19 8.44
CA MET A 128 -1.35 -7.59 9.58
C MET A 128 -1.18 -6.63 10.76
N LEU A 129 0.06 -6.23 11.06
CA LEU A 129 0.33 -5.26 12.10
C LEU A 129 -0.34 -3.91 11.80
N HIS A 130 -0.25 -3.43 10.56
CA HIS A 130 -0.95 -2.21 10.13
C HIS A 130 -2.46 -2.32 10.32
N ILE A 131 -3.08 -3.40 9.83
CA ILE A 131 -4.53 -3.61 9.97
C ILE A 131 -4.93 -3.63 11.44
N TYR A 132 -4.19 -4.36 12.29
CA TYR A 132 -4.46 -4.43 13.72
C TYR A 132 -4.38 -3.06 14.42
N LEU A 133 -3.38 -2.24 14.07
CA LEU A 133 -3.18 -0.92 14.68
C LEU A 133 -4.18 0.13 14.19
N PHE A 134 -4.66 0.02 12.94
CA PHE A 134 -5.43 1.07 12.27
C PHE A 134 -6.86 0.66 11.87
N GLN A 135 -7.35 -0.49 12.33
CA GLN A 135 -8.71 -0.96 12.04
C GLN A 135 -9.82 0.00 12.49
N GLU A 136 -9.62 0.70 13.60
CA GLU A 136 -10.61 1.65 14.17
C GLU A 136 -10.29 3.11 13.83
N LEU A 137 -9.26 3.36 13.03
CA LEU A 137 -8.83 4.71 12.71
C LEU A 137 -9.92 5.45 11.92
N GLY A 138 -10.37 6.60 12.43
CA GLY A 138 -11.37 7.46 11.77
C GLY A 138 -12.83 7.16 12.14
N LEU A 139 -13.11 6.08 12.90
CA LEU A 139 -14.45 5.78 13.40
C LEU A 139 -14.98 6.90 14.30
N GLY A 140 -16.27 7.23 14.15
CA GLY A 140 -16.97 8.22 14.98
C GLY A 140 -16.51 9.67 14.80
N ARG A 141 -15.62 9.96 13.84
CA ARG A 141 -15.39 11.34 13.39
C ARG A 141 -16.61 11.81 12.61
N TYR A 142 -16.82 13.12 12.54
CA TYR A 142 -17.79 13.76 11.66
C TYR A 142 -17.11 15.05 11.22
N TYR A 143 -16.76 15.17 9.94
CA TYR A 143 -16.16 16.39 9.37
C TYR A 143 -17.16 17.09 8.47
#